data_AF-A0A0Q4ESN2-F1
#
_entry.id   AF-A0A0Q4ESN2-F1
#
_cell.length_a   1.000
_cell.length_b   1.000
_cell.length_c   1.000
_cell.angle_alpha   90.00
_cell.angle_beta   90.00
_cell.angle_gamma   90.00
#
_symmetry.space_group_name_H-M   'P 1'
#
loop_
_entity.id
_entity.type
_entity.pdbx_description
1 polymer ?
#
loop_
_entity_poly.entity_id
_entity_poly.type
_entity_poly.pdbx_seq_one_letter_code
_entity_poly.pdbx_strand_id
1 'polypeptide(L)'
;MQAWSDVANITFEEQASQADARLSLVNSTVPAVADAMFSSSWGLVRVNPNYSNSRTPKVNGFGRHTLTHEIGHALGAAHTGNYNGDGKSGPFTYKEHATYAQDSRAYSVMSYFEASHTHQDFKGKYASSPLMADIAWAQKVYGANHKTRNTDTTYGFNSNTLRDDLSFSSSRDDAVFCVWDGGGNDTLDFSGYGQNQVINLRAESFSDVGPMKGNVSIAKGVTVENAIGGSGSDVLIGNPADNRLTGGGGPDQMAGGAGRDTFAYADASDSTLYAPDRLIDFVSGEDKIDVSSLLRKHQINALTFVNKLTGKAGEAGVGYDPQKNESWLVMDVTGDGQIDFYLESLGQIRISDIAGNVPVNYRYV
;
A
#
# COMPACT_ATOMS: atom_id res chain seq x y z
N MET A 1 -15.29 -1.33 15.15
CA MET A 1 -14.96 -0.52 16.34
C MET A 1 -13.47 -0.23 16.38
N GLN A 2 -12.59 -1.24 16.53
CA GLN A 2 -11.14 -1.02 16.56
C GLN A 2 -10.59 -0.22 15.36
N ALA A 3 -11.04 -0.52 14.14
CA ALA A 3 -10.64 0.24 12.95
C ALA A 3 -11.02 1.73 12.99
N TRP A 4 -12.11 2.11 13.68
CA TRP A 4 -12.48 3.51 13.87
C TRP A 4 -11.63 4.19 14.96
N SER A 5 -11.34 3.49 16.06
CA SER A 5 -10.44 4.00 17.11
C SER A 5 -8.98 4.07 16.69
N ASP A 6 -8.58 3.27 15.70
CA ASP A 6 -7.24 3.33 15.11
C ASP A 6 -7.00 4.69 14.44
N VAL A 7 -8.01 5.24 13.75
CA VAL A 7 -7.83 6.42 12.89
C VAL A 7 -8.16 7.74 13.56
N ALA A 8 -8.93 7.72 14.65
CA ALA A 8 -9.40 8.90 15.35
C ALA A 8 -9.37 8.71 16.88
N ASN A 9 -9.37 9.80 17.66
CA ASN A 9 -9.29 9.74 19.12
C ASN A 9 -10.63 9.33 19.77
N ILE A 10 -11.02 8.09 19.52
CA ILE A 10 -12.22 7.44 20.06
C ILE A 10 -11.76 6.17 20.77
N THR A 11 -12.29 5.88 21.95
CA THR A 11 -12.03 4.62 22.66
C THR A 11 -13.33 3.85 22.83
N PHE A 12 -13.31 2.55 22.54
CA PHE A 12 -14.44 1.66 22.79
C PHE A 12 -14.08 0.75 23.97
N GLU A 13 -14.88 0.79 25.02
CA GLU A 13 -14.76 -0.09 26.18
C GLU A 13 -16.09 -0.80 26.42
N GLU A 14 -16.06 -2.13 26.35
CA GLU A 14 -17.24 -2.95 26.60
C GLU A 14 -17.66 -2.83 28.08
N GLN A 15 -18.94 -2.50 28.31
CA GLN A 15 -19.53 -2.36 29.65
C GLN A 15 -18.80 -1.35 30.57
N ALA A 16 -18.20 -0.29 29.99
CA ALA A 16 -17.52 0.75 30.77
C ALA A 16 -18.41 1.32 31.88
N SER A 17 -17.87 1.57 33.07
CA SER A 17 -18.68 2.13 34.18
C SER A 17 -19.02 3.61 33.98
N GLN A 18 -18.13 4.36 33.31
CA GLN A 18 -18.31 5.75 32.91
C GLN A 18 -18.01 5.85 31.41
N ALA A 19 -18.89 6.50 30.66
CA ALA A 19 -18.71 6.68 29.22
C ALA A 19 -19.35 7.98 28.77
N ASP A 20 -18.74 8.66 27.80
CA ASP A 20 -19.28 9.87 27.17
C ASP A 20 -20.57 9.56 26.40
N ALA A 21 -20.65 8.37 25.79
CA ALA A 21 -21.82 7.85 25.08
C ALA A 21 -21.89 6.32 25.15
N ARG A 22 -23.07 5.75 24.89
CA ARG A 22 -23.30 4.29 24.84
C ARG A 22 -23.62 3.80 23.43
N LEU A 23 -22.84 2.85 22.92
CA LEU A 23 -23.11 2.15 21.67
C LEU A 23 -23.72 0.77 21.95
N SER A 24 -24.86 0.46 21.32
CA SER A 24 -25.50 -0.87 21.40
C SER A 24 -25.48 -1.55 20.03
N LEU A 25 -25.08 -2.82 19.98
CA LEU A 25 -25.17 -3.67 18.79
C LEU A 25 -26.20 -4.76 19.04
N VAL A 26 -27.24 -4.85 18.21
CA VAL A 26 -28.30 -5.84 18.39
C VAL A 26 -28.68 -6.51 17.07
N ASN A 27 -29.10 -7.77 17.17
CA ASN A 27 -29.75 -8.45 16.04
C ASN A 27 -31.22 -8.03 16.00
N SER A 28 -31.71 -7.63 14.82
CA SER A 28 -33.12 -7.26 14.62
C SER A 28 -33.59 -7.67 13.23
N THR A 29 -34.80 -8.22 13.12
CA THR A 29 -35.39 -8.57 11.81
C THR A 29 -35.88 -7.35 11.02
N VAL A 30 -35.75 -6.15 11.58
CA VAL A 30 -36.01 -4.85 10.95
C VAL A 30 -34.81 -3.96 11.27
N PRO A 31 -34.10 -3.38 10.28
CA PRO A 31 -34.48 -3.14 8.87
C PRO A 31 -34.14 -4.30 7.91
N ALA A 32 -34.16 -4.05 6.60
CA ALA A 32 -33.85 -5.05 5.58
C ALA A 32 -32.46 -5.69 5.80
N VAL A 33 -31.37 -4.90 5.78
CA VAL A 33 -30.01 -5.44 6.01
C VAL A 33 -29.45 -5.00 7.35
N ALA A 34 -29.30 -3.70 7.54
CA ALA A 34 -28.87 -3.09 8.79
C ALA A 34 -29.27 -1.60 8.80
N ASP A 35 -29.30 -1.00 9.98
CA ASP A 35 -29.35 0.45 10.15
C ASP A 35 -28.66 0.86 11.46
N ALA A 36 -28.44 2.16 11.57
CA ALA A 36 -27.94 2.76 12.78
C ALA A 36 -28.63 4.08 13.11
N MET A 37 -28.59 4.41 14.40
CA MET A 37 -29.09 5.65 14.95
C MET A 37 -27.98 6.33 15.74
N PHE A 38 -27.94 7.66 15.64
CA PHE A 38 -26.99 8.50 16.35
C PHE A 38 -27.71 9.51 17.24
N SER A 39 -27.15 9.72 18.42
CA SER A 39 -27.44 10.79 19.36
C SER A 39 -26.12 11.23 20.01
N SER A 40 -26.09 12.45 20.55
CA SER A 40 -24.91 12.95 21.25
C SER A 40 -24.49 12.14 22.48
N SER A 41 -25.37 11.26 23.00
CA SER A 41 -25.09 10.43 24.18
C SER A 41 -25.27 8.92 23.96
N TRP A 42 -25.69 8.49 22.77
CA TRP A 42 -25.86 7.07 22.46
C TRP A 42 -25.88 6.79 20.95
N GLY A 43 -25.55 5.55 20.59
CA GLY A 43 -25.70 5.00 19.25
C GLY A 43 -26.31 3.61 19.31
N LEU A 44 -27.07 3.24 18.28
CA LEU A 44 -27.66 1.91 18.13
C LEU A 44 -27.34 1.40 16.74
N VAL A 45 -26.80 0.19 16.64
CA VAL A 45 -26.61 -0.55 15.39
C VAL A 45 -27.51 -1.77 15.44
N ARG A 46 -28.37 -1.93 14.42
CA ARG A 46 -29.21 -3.11 14.24
C ARG A 46 -28.79 -3.84 12.99
N VAL A 47 -28.57 -5.14 13.12
CA VAL A 47 -28.18 -6.00 12.00
C VAL A 47 -29.22 -7.10 11.82
N ASN A 48 -29.64 -7.34 10.57
CA ASN A 48 -30.60 -8.39 10.28
C ASN A 48 -29.94 -9.78 10.20
N PRO A 49 -30.23 -10.69 11.15
CA PRO A 49 -29.59 -12.01 11.19
C PRO A 49 -30.15 -12.97 10.12
N ASN A 50 -31.16 -12.58 9.34
CA ASN A 50 -31.69 -13.41 8.26
C ASN A 50 -30.73 -13.45 7.04
N TYR A 51 -29.84 -12.46 6.92
CA TYR A 51 -28.86 -12.37 5.84
C TYR A 51 -27.61 -13.17 6.20
N SER A 52 -27.17 -14.04 5.29
CA SER A 52 -25.98 -14.89 5.50
C SER A 52 -24.73 -14.07 5.83
N ASN A 53 -24.50 -12.99 5.09
CA ASN A 53 -23.34 -12.11 5.28
C ASN A 53 -23.32 -11.47 6.67
N SER A 54 -24.49 -11.19 7.25
CA SER A 54 -24.62 -10.64 8.61
C SER A 54 -24.29 -11.66 9.70
N ARG A 55 -24.59 -12.94 9.47
CA ARG A 55 -24.29 -14.02 10.43
C ARG A 55 -22.81 -14.40 10.45
N THR A 56 -22.14 -14.25 9.32
CA THR A 56 -20.73 -14.63 9.15
C THR A 56 -19.94 -13.52 8.46
N PRO A 57 -19.78 -12.35 9.10
CA PRO A 57 -18.96 -11.28 8.55
C PRO A 57 -17.52 -11.77 8.40
N LYS A 58 -16.95 -11.56 7.21
CA LYS A 58 -15.57 -11.93 6.87
C LYS A 58 -14.81 -10.69 6.44
N VAL A 59 -13.49 -10.71 6.65
CA VAL A 59 -12.59 -9.73 6.07
C VAL A 59 -12.84 -9.62 4.55
N ASN A 60 -12.83 -8.39 4.06
CA ASN A 60 -13.16 -7.97 2.70
C ASN A 60 -14.58 -8.33 2.20
N GLY A 61 -15.45 -8.80 3.09
CA GLY A 61 -16.82 -9.23 2.78
C GLY A 61 -17.86 -8.18 3.15
N PHE A 62 -19.01 -8.23 2.46
CA PHE A 62 -20.10 -7.27 2.63
C PHE A 62 -20.60 -7.16 4.09
N GLY A 63 -20.69 -8.27 4.83
CA GLY A 63 -21.14 -8.24 6.23
C GLY A 63 -20.21 -7.45 7.16
N ARG A 64 -18.89 -7.57 6.98
CA ARG A 64 -17.88 -6.80 7.74
C ARG A 64 -17.94 -5.33 7.35
N HIS A 65 -18.08 -5.04 6.05
CA HIS A 65 -18.30 -3.68 5.54
C HIS A 65 -19.55 -3.03 6.14
N THR A 66 -20.69 -3.73 6.17
CA THR A 66 -21.93 -3.23 6.80
C THR A 66 -21.70 -2.89 8.27
N LEU A 67 -21.01 -3.72 9.04
CA LEU A 67 -20.70 -3.40 10.43
C LEU A 67 -19.88 -2.12 10.56
N THR A 68 -18.86 -1.94 9.73
CA THR A 68 -18.04 -0.72 9.73
C THR A 68 -18.86 0.52 9.34
N HIS A 69 -19.72 0.39 8.35
CA HIS A 69 -20.67 1.42 7.89
C HIS A 69 -21.64 1.85 9.01
N GLU A 70 -22.35 0.90 9.62
CA GLU A 70 -23.34 1.22 10.66
C GLU A 70 -22.68 1.79 11.92
N ILE A 71 -21.47 1.33 12.27
CA ILE A 71 -20.71 1.94 13.36
C ILE A 71 -20.34 3.38 13.00
N GLY A 72 -19.99 3.68 11.75
CA GLY A 72 -19.78 5.04 11.26
C GLY A 72 -21.00 5.93 11.51
N HIS A 73 -22.19 5.44 11.13
CA HIS A 73 -23.45 6.11 11.45
C HIS A 73 -23.66 6.32 12.94
N ALA A 74 -23.45 5.28 13.77
CA ALA A 74 -23.62 5.37 15.22
C ALA A 74 -22.58 6.28 15.91
N LEU A 75 -21.50 6.64 15.22
CA LEU A 75 -20.57 7.70 15.62
C LEU A 75 -21.06 9.08 15.17
N GLY A 76 -21.80 9.16 14.06
CA GLY A 76 -22.39 10.40 13.54
C GLY A 76 -22.05 10.69 12.09
N ALA A 77 -21.46 9.74 11.36
CA ALA A 77 -21.26 9.88 9.92
C ALA A 77 -22.61 9.84 9.20
N ALA A 78 -22.76 10.66 8.17
CA ALA A 78 -23.85 10.51 7.21
C ALA A 78 -23.37 9.70 6.00
N HIS A 79 -24.30 9.27 5.16
CA HIS A 79 -23.93 8.91 3.80
C HIS A 79 -23.24 10.09 3.09
N THR A 80 -22.42 9.77 2.10
CA THR A 80 -21.67 10.74 1.28
C THR A 80 -22.56 11.59 0.37
N GLY A 81 -23.84 11.22 0.21
CA GLY A 81 -24.87 12.03 -0.43
C GLY A 81 -26.23 11.89 0.25
N ASN A 82 -27.22 12.65 -0.24
CA ASN A 82 -28.59 12.62 0.29
C ASN A 82 -29.41 11.46 -0.30
N TYR A 83 -29.09 10.26 0.11
CA TYR A 83 -29.83 9.03 -0.22
C TYR A 83 -29.94 8.13 1.02
N ASN A 84 -30.92 7.23 1.03
CA ASN A 84 -31.14 6.34 2.16
C ASN A 84 -31.85 5.06 1.71
N GLY A 85 -31.29 3.88 2.01
CA GLY A 85 -31.82 2.56 1.65
C GLY A 85 -33.09 2.15 2.40
N ASP A 86 -33.96 3.09 2.77
CA ASP A 86 -35.16 2.87 3.58
C ASP A 86 -36.33 2.19 2.84
N GLY A 87 -36.15 1.91 1.54
CA GLY A 87 -37.16 1.32 0.67
C GLY A 87 -38.35 2.23 0.38
N LYS A 88 -38.35 3.48 0.87
CA LYS A 88 -39.39 4.49 0.60
C LYS A 88 -38.96 5.43 -0.52
N SER A 89 -37.67 5.63 -0.64
CA SER A 89 -37.02 6.36 -1.73
C SER A 89 -36.70 5.36 -2.84
N GLY A 90 -36.94 5.74 -4.10
CA GLY A 90 -36.74 4.87 -5.27
C GLY A 90 -35.30 4.34 -5.43
N PRO A 91 -35.01 3.56 -6.49
CA PRO A 91 -33.66 3.05 -6.71
C PRO A 91 -32.67 4.23 -6.84
N PHE A 92 -31.67 4.28 -5.96
CA PHE A 92 -30.62 5.29 -6.04
C PHE A 92 -29.60 4.87 -7.09
N THR A 93 -29.41 5.73 -8.10
CA THR A 93 -28.35 5.58 -9.09
C THR A 93 -27.26 6.59 -8.83
N TYR A 94 -25.99 6.20 -9.05
CA TYR A 94 -24.84 7.09 -8.92
C TYR A 94 -25.03 8.38 -9.75
N LYS A 95 -25.46 8.23 -11.02
CA LYS A 95 -25.64 9.35 -11.95
C LYS A 95 -26.60 10.43 -11.45
N GLU A 96 -27.64 10.04 -10.73
CA GLU A 96 -28.71 10.96 -10.32
C GLU A 96 -28.54 11.46 -8.88
N HIS A 97 -27.86 10.71 -8.02
CA HIS A 97 -27.87 10.95 -6.57
C HIS A 97 -26.49 11.15 -5.94
N ALA A 98 -25.40 10.81 -6.63
CA ALA A 98 -24.06 11.15 -6.15
C ALA A 98 -23.92 12.68 -6.10
N THR A 99 -23.52 13.20 -4.93
CA THR A 99 -23.39 14.66 -4.74
C THR A 99 -22.08 15.19 -5.32
N TYR A 100 -21.06 14.33 -5.41
CA TYR A 100 -19.75 14.62 -6.01
C TYR A 100 -19.17 13.34 -6.62
N ALA A 101 -18.18 13.48 -7.51
CA ALA A 101 -17.68 12.37 -8.31
C ALA A 101 -17.06 11.24 -7.44
N GLN A 102 -16.39 11.57 -6.34
CA GLN A 102 -15.75 10.60 -5.46
C GLN A 102 -16.73 9.89 -4.50
N ASP A 103 -18.04 10.07 -4.67
CA ASP A 103 -19.04 9.34 -3.91
C ASP A 103 -19.11 7.89 -4.37
N SER A 104 -18.16 7.09 -3.89
CA SER A 104 -18.08 5.66 -4.15
C SER A 104 -17.43 4.93 -2.98
N ARG A 105 -17.65 3.61 -2.96
CA ARG A 105 -17.00 2.67 -2.04
C ARG A 105 -15.49 2.55 -2.24
N ALA A 106 -14.89 3.27 -3.18
CA ALA A 106 -13.44 3.44 -3.25
C ALA A 106 -12.91 4.48 -2.25
N TYR A 107 -13.73 5.47 -1.88
CA TYR A 107 -13.32 6.58 -1.03
C TYR A 107 -13.94 6.53 0.37
N SER A 108 -15.15 5.97 0.49
CA SER A 108 -15.89 5.94 1.75
C SER A 108 -16.71 4.66 1.89
N VAL A 109 -16.63 4.02 3.05
CA VAL A 109 -17.55 2.94 3.42
C VAL A 109 -18.98 3.43 3.59
N MET A 110 -19.20 4.75 3.75
CA MET A 110 -20.52 5.37 3.85
C MET A 110 -21.20 5.58 2.49
N SER A 111 -20.53 5.27 1.37
CA SER A 111 -21.12 5.37 0.04
C SER A 111 -21.95 4.12 -0.32
N TYR A 112 -23.03 4.35 -1.07
CA TYR A 112 -23.84 3.28 -1.66
C TYR A 112 -23.34 2.82 -3.02
N PHE A 113 -22.48 3.61 -3.66
CA PHE A 113 -22.10 3.40 -5.04
C PHE A 113 -20.83 2.57 -5.17
N GLU A 114 -20.81 1.66 -6.12
CA GLU A 114 -19.66 0.78 -6.38
C GLU A 114 -18.39 1.57 -6.72
N ALA A 115 -17.24 1.03 -6.33
CA ALA A 115 -15.92 1.60 -6.60
C ALA A 115 -15.66 1.87 -8.10
N SER A 116 -16.31 1.11 -8.99
CA SER A 116 -16.20 1.26 -10.45
C SER A 116 -16.74 2.57 -11.00
N HIS A 117 -17.60 3.27 -10.25
CA HIS A 117 -18.06 4.61 -10.64
C HIS A 117 -16.95 5.66 -10.65
N THR A 118 -15.82 5.37 -9.99
CA THR A 118 -14.65 6.25 -9.87
C THR A 118 -13.37 5.63 -10.45
N HIS A 119 -13.52 4.63 -11.33
CA HIS A 119 -12.46 3.92 -12.04
C HIS A 119 -11.67 2.86 -11.25
N GLN A 120 -12.02 2.60 -9.99
CA GLN A 120 -11.45 1.49 -9.21
C GLN A 120 -12.18 0.17 -9.49
N ASP A 121 -11.54 -0.96 -9.18
CA ASP A 121 -12.14 -2.28 -9.32
C ASP A 121 -11.64 -3.21 -8.21
N PHE A 122 -12.50 -3.44 -7.22
CA PHE A 122 -12.20 -4.29 -6.07
C PHE A 122 -12.59 -5.76 -6.31
N LYS A 123 -12.93 -6.15 -7.54
CA LYS A 123 -13.31 -7.53 -7.90
C LYS A 123 -14.42 -8.10 -7.01
N GLY A 124 -15.39 -7.26 -6.64
CA GLY A 124 -16.53 -7.62 -5.79
C GLY A 124 -16.22 -7.73 -4.29
N LYS A 125 -15.06 -7.24 -3.86
CA LYS A 125 -14.66 -7.13 -2.45
C LYS A 125 -15.03 -5.76 -1.88
N TYR A 126 -15.07 -5.69 -0.55
CA TYR A 126 -15.48 -4.49 0.19
C TYR A 126 -14.42 -4.13 1.21
N ALA A 127 -14.19 -2.85 1.47
CA ALA A 127 -13.31 -2.43 2.56
C ALA A 127 -13.88 -2.86 3.92
N SER A 128 -13.01 -3.39 4.79
CA SER A 128 -13.38 -3.81 6.15
C SER A 128 -13.21 -2.72 7.19
N SER A 129 -12.44 -1.69 6.86
CA SER A 129 -12.08 -0.55 7.71
C SER A 129 -12.40 0.78 7.01
N PRO A 130 -12.41 1.91 7.76
CA PRO A 130 -12.59 3.24 7.18
C PRO A 130 -11.63 3.51 6.01
N LEU A 131 -12.16 4.10 4.94
CA LEU A 131 -11.41 4.53 3.77
C LEU A 131 -11.05 6.02 3.85
N MET A 132 -10.34 6.53 2.85
CA MET A 132 -9.71 7.86 2.89
C MET A 132 -10.65 9.00 3.33
N ALA A 133 -11.88 9.06 2.81
CA ALA A 133 -12.84 10.09 3.19
C ALA A 133 -13.43 9.87 4.59
N ASP A 134 -13.59 8.60 5.01
CA ASP A 134 -14.06 8.24 6.34
C ASP A 134 -13.04 8.63 7.41
N ILE A 135 -11.75 8.37 7.14
CA ILE A 135 -10.63 8.75 8.00
C ILE A 135 -10.60 10.27 8.13
N ALA A 136 -10.61 11.00 7.01
CA ALA A 136 -10.61 12.46 7.03
C ALA A 136 -11.80 13.04 7.82
N TRP A 137 -13.00 12.46 7.66
CA TRP A 137 -14.18 12.85 8.44
C TRP A 137 -13.99 12.57 9.94
N ALA A 138 -13.62 11.34 10.31
CA ALA A 138 -13.49 10.96 11.72
C ALA A 138 -12.42 11.80 12.43
N GLN A 139 -11.31 12.09 11.75
CA GLN A 139 -10.26 12.95 12.30
C GLN A 139 -10.69 14.41 12.41
N LYS A 140 -11.54 14.90 11.51
CA LYS A 140 -12.12 16.24 11.63
C LYS A 140 -13.05 16.35 12.84
N VAL A 141 -13.78 15.29 13.18
CA VAL A 141 -14.76 15.29 14.28
C VAL A 141 -14.09 14.99 15.63
N TYR A 142 -13.23 13.98 15.71
CA TYR A 142 -12.66 13.49 16.97
C TYR A 142 -11.15 13.74 17.12
N GLY A 143 -10.49 14.27 16.11
CA GLY A 143 -9.03 14.41 16.06
C GLY A 143 -8.33 13.13 15.62
N ALA A 144 -7.18 13.29 14.97
CA ALA A 144 -6.34 12.20 14.51
C ALA A 144 -5.63 11.46 15.66
N ASN A 145 -5.59 10.13 15.56
CA ASN A 145 -4.92 9.27 16.55
C ASN A 145 -3.51 8.89 16.09
N HIS A 146 -2.53 9.73 16.44
CA HIS A 146 -1.11 9.50 16.15
C HIS A 146 -0.43 8.49 17.08
N LYS A 147 -1.16 7.84 18.00
CA LYS A 147 -0.61 6.73 18.82
C LYS A 147 -0.71 5.39 18.10
N THR A 148 -1.59 5.30 17.10
CA THR A 148 -1.76 4.10 16.31
C THR A 148 -0.56 3.92 15.42
N ARG A 149 0.11 2.76 15.54
CA ARG A 149 1.23 2.37 14.66
C ARG A 149 2.22 3.54 14.53
N ASN A 150 2.82 3.96 15.63
CA ASN A 150 3.72 5.12 15.65
C ASN A 150 5.20 4.70 15.74
N THR A 151 5.48 3.53 15.17
CA THR A 151 6.77 2.87 15.01
C THR A 151 6.75 2.15 13.67
N ASP A 152 7.90 1.67 13.21
CA ASP A 152 8.05 0.94 11.95
C ASP A 152 6.99 -0.16 11.75
N THR A 153 6.15 0.06 10.75
CA THR A 153 5.01 -0.78 10.43
C THR A 153 5.12 -1.36 9.03
N THR A 154 4.92 -2.66 8.90
CA THR A 154 4.74 -3.33 7.61
C THR A 154 3.26 -3.62 7.38
N TYR A 155 2.75 -3.18 6.23
CA TYR A 155 1.40 -3.43 5.73
C TYR A 155 1.47 -4.45 4.58
N GLY A 156 0.48 -5.34 4.48
CA GLY A 156 0.44 -6.37 3.45
C GLY A 156 1.07 -7.69 3.88
N PHE A 157 1.96 -8.26 3.07
CA PHE A 157 2.74 -9.44 3.47
C PHE A 157 3.68 -9.09 4.62
N ASN A 158 4.06 -10.08 5.42
CA ASN A 158 4.95 -9.89 6.58
C ASN A 158 4.48 -8.82 7.58
N SER A 159 3.17 -8.52 7.58
CA SER A 159 2.58 -7.41 8.31
C SER A 159 2.68 -7.59 9.83
N ASN A 160 2.98 -6.49 10.52
CA ASN A 160 3.03 -6.39 11.98
C ASN A 160 1.87 -5.52 12.54
N THR A 161 0.90 -5.15 11.70
CA THR A 161 -0.22 -4.25 12.07
C THR A 161 -1.18 -4.85 13.10
N LEU A 162 -1.20 -6.18 13.23
CA LEU A 162 -2.21 -6.92 14.00
C LEU A 162 -3.65 -6.57 13.58
N ARG A 163 -3.88 -6.34 12.28
CA ARG A 163 -5.20 -6.08 11.68
C ARG A 163 -5.44 -7.04 10.53
N ASP A 164 -6.61 -7.69 10.53
CA ASP A 164 -6.93 -8.76 9.59
C ASP A 164 -7.00 -8.28 8.13
N ASP A 165 -7.44 -7.04 7.90
CA ASP A 165 -7.55 -6.44 6.58
C ASP A 165 -6.26 -5.77 6.08
N LEU A 166 -5.22 -5.70 6.92
CA LEU A 166 -3.91 -5.12 6.61
C LEU A 166 -2.77 -6.16 6.59
N SER A 167 -3.09 -7.44 6.74
CA SER A 167 -2.13 -8.55 6.84
C SER A 167 -2.45 -9.67 5.85
N PHE A 168 -1.49 -10.02 4.99
CA PHE A 168 -1.61 -11.05 3.96
C PHE A 168 -0.68 -12.23 4.23
N SER A 169 -1.20 -13.42 4.00
CA SER A 169 -0.51 -14.71 4.17
C SER A 169 -0.46 -15.53 2.88
N SER A 170 -1.20 -15.11 1.86
CA SER A 170 -1.29 -15.78 0.57
C SER A 170 -1.49 -14.78 -0.57
N SER A 171 -1.01 -15.14 -1.77
CA SER A 171 -1.24 -14.40 -3.02
C SER A 171 -2.72 -14.31 -3.44
N ARG A 172 -3.61 -14.96 -2.69
CA ARG A 172 -5.08 -14.92 -2.87
C ARG A 172 -5.78 -13.95 -1.92
N ASP A 173 -5.08 -13.41 -0.94
CA ASP A 173 -5.66 -12.45 0.00
C ASP A 173 -5.94 -11.12 -0.71
N ASP A 174 -7.04 -10.48 -0.33
CA ASP A 174 -7.57 -9.29 -0.99
C ASP A 174 -7.10 -8.00 -0.31
N ALA A 175 -6.36 -7.14 -1.01
CA ALA A 175 -5.87 -5.87 -0.47
C ALA A 175 -6.89 -4.74 -0.64
N VAL A 176 -7.84 -4.54 0.29
CA VAL A 176 -8.79 -3.40 0.21
C VAL A 176 -8.75 -2.59 1.50
N PHE A 177 -7.90 -1.57 1.54
CA PHE A 177 -7.67 -0.76 2.74
C PHE A 177 -7.13 0.65 2.44
N CYS A 178 -7.21 1.51 3.45
CA CYS A 178 -6.55 2.81 3.47
C CYS A 178 -5.59 2.86 4.66
N VAL A 179 -4.34 3.24 4.42
CA VAL A 179 -3.31 3.34 5.46
C VAL A 179 -3.59 4.57 6.32
N TRP A 180 -3.72 4.33 7.63
CA TRP A 180 -3.52 5.34 8.66
C TRP A 180 -2.34 4.90 9.51
N ASP A 181 -1.35 5.77 9.66
CA ASP A 181 -0.13 5.49 10.42
C ASP A 181 0.26 6.74 11.24
N GLY A 182 0.77 6.51 12.45
CA GLY A 182 1.13 7.56 13.40
C GLY A 182 2.57 8.05 13.26
N GLY A 183 3.39 7.33 12.49
CA GLY A 183 4.80 7.60 12.20
C GLY A 183 5.66 6.35 12.37
N GLY A 184 6.91 6.44 11.96
CA GLY A 184 7.80 5.28 11.88
C GLY A 184 8.56 5.33 10.58
N ASN A 185 9.25 4.23 10.25
CA ASN A 185 9.71 3.95 8.91
C ASN A 185 8.92 2.75 8.37
N ASP A 186 7.91 3.05 7.55
CA ASP A 186 6.83 2.12 7.24
C ASP A 186 6.99 1.50 5.84
N THR A 187 6.43 0.31 5.66
CA THR A 187 6.59 -0.48 4.42
C THR A 187 5.25 -0.96 3.90
N LEU A 188 4.96 -0.72 2.62
CA LEU A 188 3.99 -1.49 1.86
C LEU A 188 4.69 -2.73 1.26
N ASP A 189 4.41 -3.90 1.80
CA ASP A 189 4.97 -5.16 1.32
C ASP A 189 3.91 -5.95 0.53
N PHE A 190 4.09 -5.97 -0.79
CA PHE A 190 3.24 -6.68 -1.74
C PHE A 190 3.98 -7.82 -2.46
N SER A 191 5.06 -8.31 -1.84
CA SER A 191 5.97 -9.33 -2.39
C SER A 191 5.34 -10.67 -2.75
N GLY A 192 4.22 -11.02 -2.14
CA GLY A 192 3.53 -12.27 -2.42
C GLY A 192 2.62 -12.25 -3.66
N TYR A 193 2.46 -11.12 -4.35
CA TYR A 193 1.69 -11.04 -5.59
C TYR A 193 2.55 -11.29 -6.83
N GLY A 194 1.93 -11.80 -7.90
CA GLY A 194 2.60 -12.02 -9.19
C GLY A 194 1.94 -11.29 -10.36
N GLN A 195 0.91 -10.50 -10.08
CA GLN A 195 0.31 -9.56 -11.02
C GLN A 195 1.17 -8.30 -11.11
N ASN A 196 1.10 -7.59 -12.23
CA ASN A 196 1.70 -6.26 -12.35
C ASN A 196 0.96 -5.27 -11.44
N GLN A 197 1.72 -4.50 -10.69
CA GLN A 197 1.21 -3.57 -9.68
C GLN A 197 1.60 -2.12 -9.99
N VAL A 198 0.84 -1.18 -9.44
CA VAL A 198 1.22 0.23 -9.38
C VAL A 198 1.15 0.65 -7.91
N ILE A 199 2.31 0.87 -7.31
CA ILE A 199 2.45 1.17 -5.88
C ILE A 199 2.87 2.64 -5.75
N ASN A 200 2.00 3.46 -5.16
CA ASN A 200 2.24 4.88 -4.96
C ASN A 200 2.31 5.20 -3.46
N LEU A 201 3.46 5.68 -3.00
CA LEU A 201 3.73 6.01 -1.60
C LEU A 201 3.27 7.43 -1.20
N ARG A 202 2.70 8.20 -2.11
CA ARG A 202 2.22 9.56 -1.81
C ARG A 202 0.94 9.51 -0.99
N ALA A 203 0.84 10.38 0.02
CA ALA A 203 -0.41 10.62 0.72
C ALA A 203 -1.53 11.02 -0.26
N GLU A 204 -2.77 10.65 0.06
CA GLU A 204 -3.97 10.93 -0.75
C GLU A 204 -3.93 10.30 -2.16
N SER A 205 -3.10 9.28 -2.36
CA SER A 205 -3.00 8.52 -3.60
C SER A 205 -3.59 7.11 -3.48
N PHE A 206 -3.75 6.47 -4.63
CA PHE A 206 -4.22 5.10 -4.77
C PHE A 206 -3.17 4.25 -5.48
N SER A 207 -3.18 2.96 -5.15
CA SER A 207 -2.33 1.92 -5.71
C SER A 207 -3.19 0.79 -6.29
N ASP A 208 -2.73 0.22 -7.39
CA ASP A 208 -3.28 -1.00 -8.01
C ASP A 208 -2.46 -2.18 -7.48
N VAL A 209 -3.05 -2.99 -6.59
CA VAL A 209 -2.33 -4.05 -5.86
C VAL A 209 -3.01 -5.40 -6.09
N GLY A 210 -2.21 -6.42 -6.39
CA GLY A 210 -2.71 -7.74 -6.77
C GLY A 210 -3.62 -7.69 -8.01
N PRO A 211 -4.79 -8.37 -8.02
CA PRO A 211 -5.67 -8.40 -9.20
C PRO A 211 -6.62 -7.18 -9.32
N MET A 212 -6.48 -6.16 -8.47
CA MET A 212 -7.45 -5.07 -8.29
C MET A 212 -6.92 -3.72 -8.79
N LYS A 213 -7.79 -2.71 -8.82
CA LYS A 213 -7.45 -1.32 -9.16
C LYS A 213 -7.87 -0.34 -8.10
N GLY A 214 -6.98 0.57 -7.71
CA GLY A 214 -7.15 1.61 -6.70
C GLY A 214 -7.68 1.10 -5.37
N ASN A 215 -7.25 -0.10 -4.97
CA ASN A 215 -7.75 -0.86 -3.83
C ASN A 215 -6.95 -0.60 -2.55
N VAL A 216 -5.72 -0.11 -2.68
CA VAL A 216 -4.92 0.38 -1.57
C VAL A 216 -4.77 1.89 -1.69
N SER A 217 -4.85 2.60 -0.58
CA SER A 217 -4.66 4.06 -0.54
C SER A 217 -3.93 4.49 0.72
N ILE A 218 -3.38 5.70 0.72
CA ILE A 218 -2.71 6.29 1.89
C ILE A 218 -3.49 7.53 2.34
N ALA A 219 -3.86 7.59 3.62
CA ALA A 219 -4.63 8.71 4.15
C ALA A 219 -3.84 10.01 4.14
N LYS A 220 -4.56 11.13 4.21
CA LYS A 220 -3.95 12.46 4.30
C LYS A 220 -3.05 12.58 5.53
N GLY A 221 -1.85 13.13 5.33
CA GLY A 221 -0.90 13.40 6.41
C GLY A 221 -0.11 12.18 6.89
N VAL A 222 -0.24 11.04 6.20
CA VAL A 222 0.58 9.84 6.43
C VAL A 222 1.76 9.85 5.46
N THR A 223 2.94 9.51 5.97
CA THR A 223 4.12 9.21 5.14
C THR A 223 4.37 7.72 5.25
N VAL A 224 4.63 7.06 4.11
CA VAL A 224 5.09 5.66 4.07
C VAL A 224 6.37 5.66 3.26
N GLU A 225 7.46 5.16 3.84
CA GLU A 225 8.79 5.35 3.29
C GLU A 225 9.18 4.26 2.30
N ASN A 226 8.64 3.05 2.45
CA ASN A 226 9.16 1.88 1.75
C ASN A 226 8.09 1.12 0.97
N ALA A 227 8.50 0.53 -0.16
CA ALA A 227 7.66 -0.35 -0.96
C ALA A 227 8.44 -1.58 -1.43
N ILE A 228 7.78 -2.73 -1.40
CA ILE A 228 8.25 -3.98 -1.97
C ILE A 228 7.18 -4.46 -2.97
N GLY A 229 7.54 -4.47 -4.25
CA GLY A 229 6.73 -5.05 -5.32
C GLY A 229 6.76 -6.58 -5.29
N GLY A 230 6.10 -7.19 -6.27
CA GLY A 230 5.89 -8.62 -6.40
C GLY A 230 6.83 -9.27 -7.42
N SER A 231 6.35 -10.33 -8.07
CA SER A 231 7.05 -10.97 -9.19
C SER A 231 6.54 -10.53 -10.56
N GLY A 232 5.79 -9.42 -10.61
CA GLY A 232 5.17 -8.86 -11.81
C GLY A 232 6.08 -7.83 -12.49
N SER A 233 5.58 -7.12 -13.51
CA SER A 233 6.23 -5.90 -13.99
C SER A 233 5.59 -4.71 -13.29
N ASP A 234 6.18 -4.28 -12.19
CA ASP A 234 5.59 -3.34 -11.25
C ASP A 234 6.06 -1.90 -11.52
N VAL A 235 5.25 -0.94 -11.09
CA VAL A 235 5.58 0.48 -11.07
C VAL A 235 5.58 0.96 -9.63
N LEU A 236 6.74 1.34 -9.10
CA LEU A 236 6.89 1.87 -7.74
C LEU A 236 7.17 3.36 -7.80
N ILE A 237 6.35 4.14 -7.12
CA ILE A 237 6.43 5.60 -7.08
C ILE A 237 6.60 6.03 -5.62
N GLY A 238 7.77 6.55 -5.31
CA GLY A 238 8.07 7.16 -4.04
C GLY A 238 7.37 8.52 -3.82
N ASN A 239 7.76 9.17 -2.74
CA ASN A 239 7.22 10.43 -2.26
C ASN A 239 8.38 11.39 -1.95
N PRO A 240 8.15 12.55 -1.31
CA PRO A 240 9.24 13.48 -1.01
C PRO A 240 10.13 13.12 0.20
N ALA A 241 9.92 11.96 0.83
CA ALA A 241 10.77 11.45 1.91
C ALA A 241 11.83 10.49 1.36
N ASP A 242 12.85 10.17 2.15
CA ASP A 242 13.86 9.17 1.76
C ASP A 242 13.18 7.80 1.64
N ASN A 243 13.07 7.27 0.42
CA ASN A 243 12.36 6.02 0.16
C ASN A 243 13.31 4.82 -0.01
N ARG A 244 12.86 3.63 0.42
CA ARG A 244 13.48 2.35 0.00
C ARG A 244 12.52 1.57 -0.89
N LEU A 245 12.89 1.39 -2.15
CA LEU A 245 12.09 0.69 -3.15
C LEU A 245 12.77 -0.62 -3.55
N THR A 246 12.01 -1.70 -3.52
CA THR A 246 12.43 -3.03 -4.01
C THR A 246 11.41 -3.49 -5.03
N GLY A 247 11.79 -3.57 -6.31
CA GLY A 247 10.89 -3.98 -7.38
C GLY A 247 10.38 -5.42 -7.17
N GLY A 248 11.31 -6.32 -6.88
CA GLY A 248 11.02 -7.74 -6.75
C GLY A 248 11.57 -8.46 -7.98
N GLY A 249 10.79 -9.34 -8.57
CA GLY A 249 11.19 -10.00 -9.82
C GLY A 249 10.33 -9.53 -10.99
N GLY A 250 10.89 -9.54 -12.19
CA GLY A 250 10.23 -8.98 -13.38
C GLY A 250 10.82 -7.61 -13.72
N PRO A 251 10.51 -7.04 -14.90
CA PRO A 251 11.05 -5.74 -15.28
C PRO A 251 10.25 -4.60 -14.63
N ASP A 252 10.78 -4.02 -13.58
CA ASP A 252 10.11 -2.98 -12.79
C ASP A 252 10.51 -1.57 -13.21
N GLN A 253 9.62 -0.61 -13.00
CA GLN A 253 9.91 0.82 -13.12
C GLN A 253 9.82 1.49 -11.76
N MET A 254 10.92 2.10 -11.33
CA MET A 254 11.00 2.71 -10.01
C MET A 254 11.35 4.19 -10.12
N ALA A 255 10.54 5.03 -9.48
CA ALA A 255 10.79 6.45 -9.31
C ALA A 255 10.90 6.74 -7.82
N GLY A 256 12.06 7.22 -7.37
CA GLY A 256 12.30 7.57 -5.97
C GLY A 256 11.52 8.83 -5.59
N GLY A 257 11.48 9.81 -6.49
CA GLY A 257 10.89 11.11 -6.23
C GLY A 257 11.92 12.09 -5.71
N ALA A 258 11.69 12.65 -4.53
CA ALA A 258 12.62 13.58 -3.91
C ALA A 258 13.04 13.01 -2.56
N GLY A 259 14.26 13.33 -2.12
CA GLY A 259 14.84 12.67 -0.95
C GLY A 259 16.10 11.94 -1.37
N ARG A 260 16.62 11.12 -0.47
CA ARG A 260 17.76 10.24 -0.73
C ARG A 260 17.25 8.82 -0.83
N ASP A 261 16.95 8.40 -2.05
CA ASP A 261 16.25 7.16 -2.28
C ASP A 261 17.21 5.98 -2.41
N THR A 262 16.76 4.82 -1.99
CA THR A 262 17.51 3.56 -2.09
C THR A 262 16.74 2.54 -2.90
N PHE A 263 17.28 2.17 -4.06
CA PHE A 263 16.78 1.09 -4.91
C PHE A 263 17.51 -0.20 -4.56
N ALA A 264 16.78 -1.16 -4.01
CA ALA A 264 17.37 -2.34 -3.37
C ALA A 264 17.16 -3.61 -4.18
N TYR A 265 18.20 -4.44 -4.23
CA TYR A 265 18.24 -5.71 -4.95
C TYR A 265 18.68 -6.84 -4.04
N ALA A 266 17.86 -7.89 -3.96
CA ALA A 266 18.06 -9.05 -3.11
C ALA A 266 18.64 -10.25 -3.86
N ASP A 267 18.46 -10.33 -5.17
CA ASP A 267 18.96 -11.38 -6.07
C ASP A 267 19.30 -10.84 -7.46
N ALA A 268 20.14 -11.55 -8.22
CA ALA A 268 20.43 -11.19 -9.61
C ALA A 268 19.20 -11.34 -10.53
N SER A 269 18.30 -12.29 -10.21
CA SER A 269 17.04 -12.51 -10.92
C SER A 269 16.01 -11.41 -10.74
N ASP A 270 16.22 -10.51 -9.77
CA ASP A 270 15.37 -9.33 -9.59
C ASP A 270 15.43 -8.42 -10.82
N SER A 271 16.61 -8.29 -11.46
CA SER A 271 16.78 -7.46 -12.66
C SER A 271 17.80 -8.08 -13.62
N THR A 272 17.30 -8.66 -14.71
CA THR A 272 18.11 -9.45 -15.66
C THR A 272 18.35 -8.71 -16.97
N LEU A 273 19.35 -9.15 -17.76
CA LEU A 273 19.63 -8.55 -19.08
C LEU A 273 18.41 -8.52 -20.04
N TYR A 274 17.50 -9.48 -19.92
CA TYR A 274 16.33 -9.60 -20.81
C TYR A 274 15.02 -9.12 -20.20
N ALA A 275 15.04 -8.81 -18.91
CA ALA A 275 13.94 -8.22 -18.17
C ALA A 275 14.55 -7.32 -17.08
N PRO A 276 15.09 -6.16 -17.47
CA PRO A 276 15.74 -5.29 -16.53
C PRO A 276 14.76 -4.33 -15.88
N ASP A 277 15.06 -3.99 -14.65
CA ASP A 277 14.50 -2.84 -13.98
C ASP A 277 15.01 -1.55 -14.59
N ARG A 278 14.21 -0.50 -14.42
CA ARG A 278 14.54 0.84 -14.84
C ARG A 278 14.27 1.86 -13.74
N LEU A 279 15.31 2.56 -13.33
CA LEU A 279 15.21 3.73 -12.45
C LEU A 279 14.83 4.94 -13.31
N ILE A 280 13.74 5.62 -12.98
CA ILE A 280 13.12 6.62 -13.88
C ILE A 280 13.59 8.05 -13.58
N ASP A 281 14.09 8.32 -12.37
CA ASP A 281 14.47 9.66 -11.89
C ASP A 281 15.75 9.69 -11.04
N PHE A 282 16.64 8.71 -11.23
CA PHE A 282 17.83 8.54 -10.39
C PHE A 282 18.77 9.76 -10.37
N VAL A 283 19.13 10.21 -9.17
CA VAL A 283 20.01 11.35 -8.92
C VAL A 283 21.33 10.88 -8.28
N SER A 284 22.40 10.85 -9.10
CA SER A 284 23.75 10.52 -8.62
C SER A 284 24.20 11.40 -7.45
N GLY A 285 24.79 10.78 -6.43
CA GLY A 285 25.25 11.46 -5.22
C GLY A 285 24.17 11.71 -4.16
N GLU A 286 22.89 11.56 -4.50
CA GLU A 286 21.76 11.60 -3.57
C GLU A 286 21.23 10.18 -3.35
N ASP A 287 20.86 9.52 -4.45
CA ASP A 287 20.30 8.17 -4.44
C ASP A 287 21.36 7.08 -4.33
N LYS A 288 20.90 5.88 -3.95
CA LYS A 288 21.71 4.67 -3.84
C LYS A 288 21.08 3.47 -4.52
N ILE A 289 21.95 2.65 -5.11
CA ILE A 289 21.63 1.30 -5.56
C ILE A 289 22.23 0.33 -4.54
N ASP A 290 21.39 -0.32 -3.76
CA ASP A 290 21.81 -1.26 -2.71
C ASP A 290 21.76 -2.69 -3.22
N VAL A 291 22.94 -3.26 -3.49
CA VAL A 291 23.13 -4.66 -3.91
C VAL A 291 23.68 -5.53 -2.78
N SER A 292 23.72 -5.03 -1.54
CA SER A 292 24.35 -5.73 -0.42
C SER A 292 23.70 -7.10 -0.11
N SER A 293 22.38 -7.20 -0.28
CA SER A 293 21.65 -8.46 -0.08
C SER A 293 21.89 -9.45 -1.21
N LEU A 294 21.91 -8.99 -2.46
CA LEU A 294 22.33 -9.77 -3.63
C LEU A 294 23.75 -10.34 -3.41
N LEU A 295 24.72 -9.49 -3.06
CA LEU A 295 26.10 -9.94 -2.86
C LEU A 295 26.23 -10.98 -1.74
N ARG A 296 25.53 -10.76 -0.62
CA ARG A 296 25.49 -11.72 0.50
C ARG A 296 24.90 -13.06 0.06
N LYS A 297 23.81 -13.05 -0.72
CA LYS A 297 23.15 -14.27 -1.22
C LYS A 297 24.08 -15.09 -2.12
N HIS A 298 24.86 -14.42 -2.96
CA HIS A 298 25.84 -15.05 -3.85
C HIS A 298 27.24 -15.22 -3.23
N GLN A 299 27.42 -14.94 -1.94
CA GLN A 299 28.69 -15.08 -1.20
C GLN A 299 29.86 -14.27 -1.81
N ILE A 300 29.54 -13.11 -2.40
CA ILE A 300 30.52 -12.21 -3.00
C ILE A 300 31.05 -11.29 -1.91
N ASN A 301 32.37 -11.34 -1.69
CA ASN A 301 33.04 -10.60 -0.61
C ASN A 301 33.76 -9.32 -1.06
N ALA A 302 33.71 -8.98 -2.35
CA ALA A 302 34.25 -7.75 -2.90
C ALA A 302 33.58 -7.41 -4.24
N LEU A 303 33.34 -6.12 -4.49
CA LEU A 303 32.95 -5.61 -5.80
C LEU A 303 34.20 -5.17 -6.55
N THR A 304 34.40 -5.67 -7.76
CA THR A 304 35.53 -5.27 -8.62
C THR A 304 35.02 -4.63 -9.89
N PHE A 305 35.20 -3.31 -10.01
CA PHE A 305 34.80 -2.60 -11.22
C PHE A 305 35.81 -2.81 -12.34
N VAL A 306 35.31 -3.28 -13.48
CA VAL A 306 36.07 -3.62 -14.68
C VAL A 306 35.46 -2.96 -15.91
N ASN A 307 36.29 -2.70 -16.93
CA ASN A 307 35.85 -2.27 -18.27
C ASN A 307 35.35 -3.44 -19.14
N LYS A 308 35.64 -4.69 -18.76
CA LYS A 308 35.20 -5.92 -19.41
C LYS A 308 35.19 -7.07 -18.40
N LEU A 309 34.09 -7.84 -18.36
CA LEU A 309 33.97 -9.03 -17.49
C LEU A 309 34.98 -10.11 -17.91
N THR A 310 35.56 -10.79 -16.92
CA THR A 310 36.64 -11.78 -17.09
C THR A 310 36.30 -13.17 -16.57
N GLY A 311 35.14 -13.35 -15.94
CA GLY A 311 34.75 -14.60 -15.31
C GLY A 311 35.17 -14.69 -13.86
N LYS A 312 34.94 -13.62 -13.09
CA LYS A 312 35.13 -13.61 -11.65
C LYS A 312 33.90 -13.05 -10.99
N ALA A 313 33.33 -13.84 -10.08
CA ALA A 313 32.17 -13.42 -9.30
C ALA A 313 32.46 -12.11 -8.56
N GLY A 314 31.53 -11.17 -8.64
CA GLY A 314 31.66 -9.82 -8.08
C GLY A 314 32.29 -8.80 -9.03
N GLU A 315 32.57 -9.16 -10.28
CA GLU A 315 32.92 -8.18 -11.30
C GLU A 315 31.68 -7.38 -11.72
N ALA A 316 31.83 -6.06 -11.82
CA ALA A 316 30.77 -5.13 -12.18
C ALA A 316 31.26 -4.09 -13.19
N GLY A 317 30.33 -3.57 -14.00
CA GLY A 317 30.58 -2.51 -14.97
C GLY A 317 29.49 -1.45 -14.90
N VAL A 318 29.87 -0.18 -15.07
CA VAL A 318 28.94 0.94 -15.17
C VAL A 318 29.17 1.66 -16.48
N GLY A 319 28.11 1.85 -17.27
CA GLY A 319 28.14 2.65 -18.49
C GLY A 319 27.17 3.83 -18.44
N TYR A 320 27.44 4.85 -19.25
CA TYR A 320 26.62 6.06 -19.33
C TYR A 320 26.66 6.64 -20.75
N ASP A 321 25.47 6.89 -21.31
CA ASP A 321 25.27 7.65 -22.54
C ASP A 321 24.76 9.06 -22.21
N PRO A 322 25.62 10.11 -22.32
CA PRO A 322 25.24 11.48 -22.01
C PRO A 322 24.26 12.09 -23.03
N GLN A 323 24.09 11.52 -24.23
CA GLN A 323 23.15 12.05 -25.22
C GLN A 323 21.71 11.71 -24.87
N LYS A 324 21.50 10.54 -24.26
CA LYS A 324 20.18 10.05 -23.82
C LYS A 324 19.93 10.26 -22.33
N ASN A 325 20.98 10.59 -21.58
CA ASN A 325 20.98 10.59 -20.12
C ASN A 325 20.57 9.22 -19.55
N GLU A 326 21.12 8.16 -20.13
CA GLU A 326 20.85 6.77 -19.74
C GLU A 326 22.14 6.13 -19.22
N SER A 327 22.06 5.39 -18.11
CA SER A 327 23.14 4.57 -17.60
C SER A 327 22.70 3.13 -17.38
N TRP A 328 23.68 2.25 -17.24
CA TRP A 328 23.46 0.86 -16.91
C TRP A 328 24.51 0.34 -15.94
N LEU A 329 24.08 -0.56 -15.06
CA LEU A 329 24.93 -1.33 -14.17
C LEU A 329 24.82 -2.80 -14.58
N VAL A 330 25.96 -3.46 -14.76
CA VAL A 330 26.05 -4.90 -15.02
C VAL A 330 26.87 -5.59 -13.95
N MET A 331 26.52 -6.83 -13.60
CA MET A 331 27.31 -7.64 -12.67
C MET A 331 27.40 -9.11 -13.13
N ASP A 332 28.59 -9.68 -13.00
CA ASP A 332 28.86 -11.13 -13.05
C ASP A 332 28.85 -11.64 -11.60
N VAL A 333 27.76 -12.30 -11.20
CA VAL A 333 27.59 -12.79 -9.82
C VAL A 333 27.98 -14.26 -9.69
N THR A 334 28.01 -15.00 -10.80
CA THR A 334 28.32 -16.43 -10.84
C THR A 334 29.78 -16.73 -11.14
N GLY A 335 30.50 -15.77 -11.74
CA GLY A 335 31.90 -15.86 -12.13
C GLY A 335 32.14 -16.59 -13.44
N ASP A 336 31.18 -16.61 -14.36
CA ASP A 336 31.30 -17.26 -15.66
C ASP A 336 31.64 -16.30 -16.81
N GLY A 337 31.68 -15.00 -16.52
CA GLY A 337 32.01 -13.93 -17.46
C GLY A 337 30.80 -13.39 -18.20
N GLN A 338 29.59 -13.84 -17.86
CA GLN A 338 28.33 -13.35 -18.38
C GLN A 338 27.70 -12.31 -17.45
N ILE A 339 26.69 -11.62 -17.98
CA ILE A 339 25.90 -10.66 -17.21
C ILE A 339 24.77 -11.42 -16.52
N ASP A 340 24.82 -11.48 -15.20
CA ASP A 340 23.76 -12.10 -14.39
C ASP A 340 22.74 -11.07 -13.88
N PHE A 341 23.21 -9.86 -13.58
CA PHE A 341 22.38 -8.73 -13.15
C PHE A 341 22.59 -7.56 -14.10
N TYR A 342 21.49 -6.92 -14.52
CA TYR A 342 21.51 -5.76 -15.39
C TYR A 342 20.44 -4.77 -14.95
N LEU A 343 20.82 -3.52 -14.72
CA LEU A 343 19.92 -2.45 -14.28
C LEU A 343 20.06 -1.26 -15.23
N GLU A 344 18.94 -0.67 -15.63
CA GLU A 344 18.88 0.57 -16.40
C GLU A 344 18.52 1.76 -15.52
N SER A 345 18.98 2.95 -15.90
CA SER A 345 18.61 4.18 -15.23
C SER A 345 18.53 5.34 -16.22
N LEU A 346 17.46 6.12 -16.09
CA LEU A 346 17.43 7.52 -16.52
C LEU A 346 18.15 8.35 -15.46
N GLY A 347 19.28 8.93 -15.82
CA GLY A 347 20.24 9.51 -14.88
C GLY A 347 21.58 8.80 -14.95
N GLN A 348 22.64 9.48 -14.49
CA GLN A 348 23.98 8.91 -14.42
C GLN A 348 24.10 8.05 -13.16
N ILE A 349 24.46 6.78 -13.29
CA ILE A 349 24.97 5.98 -12.16
C ILE A 349 26.47 6.20 -12.05
N ARG A 350 26.97 6.49 -10.84
CA ARG A 350 28.39 6.44 -10.51
C ARG A 350 28.69 5.26 -9.60
N ILE A 351 29.94 4.81 -9.61
CA ILE A 351 30.41 3.74 -8.72
C ILE A 351 30.18 4.08 -7.24
N SER A 352 30.26 5.37 -6.87
CA SER A 352 29.96 5.86 -5.52
C SER A 352 28.49 5.73 -5.10
N ASP A 353 27.59 5.47 -6.05
CA ASP A 353 26.16 5.34 -5.81
C ASP A 353 25.77 3.88 -5.52
N ILE A 354 26.68 2.93 -5.75
CA ILE A 354 26.44 1.50 -5.56
C ILE A 354 26.90 1.10 -4.16
N ALA A 355 25.95 0.69 -3.32
CA ALA A 355 26.19 0.22 -1.97
C ALA A 355 26.19 -1.32 -1.94
N GLY A 356 27.35 -1.93 -1.64
CA GLY A 356 27.49 -3.39 -1.53
C GLY A 356 27.87 -3.89 -0.13
N ASN A 357 28.24 -3.01 0.80
CA ASN A 357 28.80 -3.37 2.12
C ASN A 357 30.00 -4.33 2.07
N VAL A 358 30.76 -4.28 0.97
CA VAL A 358 31.99 -5.03 0.74
C VAL A 358 33.08 -4.10 0.20
N PRO A 359 34.36 -4.47 0.30
CA PRO A 359 35.44 -3.71 -0.35
C PRO A 359 35.18 -3.50 -1.84
N VAL A 360 35.49 -2.30 -2.31
CA VAL A 360 35.39 -1.90 -3.73
C VAL A 360 36.80 -1.81 -4.32
N ASN A 361 37.02 -2.55 -5.41
CA ASN A 361 38.28 -2.58 -6.16
C ASN A 361 38.07 -2.06 -7.58
N TYR A 362 39.16 -1.62 -8.20
CA TYR A 362 39.18 -1.19 -9.60
C TYR A 362 40.22 -1.99 -10.36
N ARG A 363 39.84 -2.53 -11.51
CA ARG A 363 40.77 -3.26 -12.38
C ARG A 363 40.48 -2.93 -13.83
N TYR A 364 41.40 -2.23 -14.47
CA TYR A 364 41.42 -2.14 -15.92
C TYR A 364 41.98 -3.45 -16.48
N VAL A 365 41.25 -4.05 -17.42
CA VAL A 365 41.58 -5.31 -18.08
C VAL A 365 41.66 -5.12 -19.59
#